data_AF-A0A958CKB6-F1
#
_entry.id   AF-A0A958CKB6-F1
#
_cell.length_a   1.000
_cell.length_b   1.000
_cell.length_c   1.000
_cell.angle_alpha   90.00
_cell.angle_beta   90.00
_cell.angle_gamma   90.00
#
_symmetry.space_group_name_H-M   'P 1'
#
loop_
_entity.id
_entity.type
_entity.pdbx_description
1 polymer ?
#
loop_
_entity_poly.entity_id
_entity_poly.type
_entity_poly.pdbx_seq_one_letter_code
_entity_poly.pdbx_strand_id
1 'polypeptide(L)'
;MFRSIRWRIAVPYIVLTLAVLLGLTLLVTNRARAEHLADLKITLLSEARLIGDTATPLLAQSDGQVDELSLDALARGWADLIDGRVTIIAADGVVIGESNRDSDTMENHLNRPEVRDALAGGSGS
;
A
#
# COMPACT_ATOMS: atom_id res chain seq x y z
N MET A 1 -20.84 -56.35 12.60
CA MET A 1 -21.53 -55.63 13.69
C MET A 1 -20.70 -54.52 14.37
N PHE A 2 -19.37 -54.43 14.19
CA PHE A 2 -18.49 -53.44 14.85
C PHE A 2 -18.43 -52.02 14.23
N ARG A 3 -19.18 -51.76 13.14
CA ARG A 3 -19.20 -50.43 12.48
C ARG A 3 -19.92 -49.36 13.32
N SER A 4 -20.94 -49.73 14.08
CA SER A 4 -21.81 -48.76 14.77
C SER A 4 -21.13 -48.07 15.96
N ILE A 5 -20.30 -48.79 16.74
CA ILE A 5 -19.64 -48.20 17.91
C ILE A 5 -18.41 -47.37 17.53
N ARG A 6 -17.60 -47.86 16.57
CA ARG A 6 -16.41 -47.16 16.08
C ARG A 6 -16.77 -45.85 15.39
N TRP A 7 -17.83 -45.84 14.58
CA TRP A 7 -18.28 -44.62 13.88
C TRP A 7 -18.91 -43.59 14.83
N ARG A 8 -19.60 -44.06 15.88
CA ARG A 8 -20.20 -43.17 16.90
C ARG A 8 -19.16 -42.39 17.71
N ILE A 9 -17.94 -42.92 17.83
CA ILE A 9 -16.81 -42.24 18.47
C ILE A 9 -15.96 -41.52 17.42
N ALA A 10 -15.66 -42.14 16.27
CA ALA A 10 -14.79 -41.54 15.26
C ALA A 10 -15.36 -40.25 14.66
N VAL A 11 -16.66 -40.18 14.39
CA VAL A 11 -17.29 -38.98 13.79
C VAL A 11 -17.11 -37.73 14.64
N PRO A 12 -17.47 -37.70 15.95
CA PRO A 12 -17.28 -36.48 16.75
C PRO A 12 -15.81 -36.09 16.88
N TYR A 13 -14.87 -37.04 16.96
CA TYR A 13 -13.44 -36.71 16.95
C TYR A 13 -13.00 -36.13 15.60
N ILE A 14 -13.45 -36.68 14.48
CA ILE A 14 -13.15 -36.12 13.15
C ILE A 14 -13.72 -34.72 13.02
N VAL A 15 -14.97 -34.50 13.43
CA VAL A 15 -15.61 -33.17 13.40
C VAL A 15 -14.86 -32.20 14.30
N LEU A 16 -14.48 -32.62 15.51
CA LEU A 16 -13.70 -31.80 16.44
C LEU A 16 -12.33 -31.45 15.85
N THR A 17 -11.61 -32.42 15.28
CA THR A 17 -10.32 -32.19 14.62
C THR A 17 -10.48 -31.23 13.45
N LEU A 18 -11.49 -31.40 12.59
CA LEU A 18 -11.75 -30.49 11.47
C LEU A 18 -12.12 -29.09 11.96
N ALA A 19 -12.91 -28.96 13.03
CA ALA A 19 -13.27 -27.68 13.61
C ALA A 19 -12.04 -26.95 14.18
N VAL A 20 -11.16 -27.67 14.88
CA VAL A 20 -9.90 -27.10 15.40
C VAL A 20 -8.98 -26.69 14.26
N LEU A 21 -8.82 -27.54 13.23
CA LEU A 21 -8.02 -27.21 12.05
C LEU A 21 -8.56 -25.98 11.33
N LEU A 22 -9.88 -25.91 11.10
CA LEU A 22 -10.51 -24.75 10.47
C LEU A 22 -10.30 -23.48 11.31
N GLY A 23 -10.52 -23.54 12.61
CA GLY A 23 -10.28 -22.42 13.52
C GLY A 23 -8.81 -21.95 13.48
N LEU A 24 -7.87 -22.89 13.46
CA LEU A 24 -6.45 -22.60 13.35
C LEU A 24 -6.11 -21.95 12.00
N THR A 25 -6.62 -22.50 10.89
CA THR A 25 -6.42 -21.93 9.56
C THR A 25 -6.93 -20.50 9.48
N LEU A 26 -8.16 -20.23 9.93
CA LEU A 26 -8.73 -18.88 9.91
C LEU A 26 -7.91 -17.90 10.75
N LEU A 27 -7.48 -18.32 11.94
CA LEU A 27 -6.68 -17.48 12.82
C LEU A 27 -5.31 -17.16 12.21
N VAL A 28 -4.60 -18.18 11.69
CA VAL A 28 -3.27 -18.00 11.09
C VAL A 28 -3.37 -17.16 9.83
N THR A 29 -4.33 -17.43 8.94
CA THR A 29 -4.53 -16.65 7.71
C THR A 29 -4.85 -15.19 8.01
N ASN A 30 -5.74 -14.91 8.97
CA ASN A 30 -6.08 -13.53 9.32
C ASN A 30 -4.90 -12.79 9.94
N ARG A 31 -4.14 -13.45 10.84
CA ARG A 31 -2.93 -12.85 11.43
C ARG A 31 -1.86 -12.59 10.38
N ALA A 32 -1.56 -13.58 9.53
CA ALA A 32 -0.55 -13.44 8.48
C ALA A 32 -0.90 -12.31 7.50
N ARG A 33 -2.18 -12.16 7.13
CA ARG A 33 -2.63 -11.04 6.28
C ARG A 33 -2.47 -9.70 6.97
N ALA A 34 -2.82 -9.61 8.25
CA ALA A 34 -2.72 -8.36 9.01
C ALA A 34 -1.26 -7.90 9.13
N GLU A 35 -0.35 -8.82 9.46
CA GLU A 35 1.09 -8.52 9.53
C GLU A 35 1.64 -8.12 8.16
N HIS A 36 1.30 -8.85 7.09
CA HIS A 36 1.78 -8.52 5.75
C HIS A 36 1.33 -7.13 5.27
N LEU A 37 0.07 -6.75 5.55
CA LEU A 37 -0.42 -5.41 5.25
C LEU A 37 0.24 -4.33 6.12
N ALA A 38 0.52 -4.63 7.39
CA ALA A 38 1.22 -3.72 8.28
C ALA A 38 2.65 -3.46 7.80
N ASP A 39 3.38 -4.51 7.43
CA ASP A 39 4.73 -4.43 6.87
C ASP A 39 4.73 -3.63 5.57
N LEU A 40 3.81 -3.94 4.64
CA LEU A 40 3.70 -3.21 3.39
C LEU A 40 3.47 -1.71 3.62
N LYS A 41 2.58 -1.35 4.57
CA LYS A 41 2.32 0.03 4.93
C LYS A 41 3.56 0.73 5.50
N ILE A 42 4.31 0.06 6.37
CA ILE A 42 5.53 0.61 6.97
C ILE A 42 6.58 0.86 5.89
N THR A 43 6.76 -0.10 4.97
CA THR A 43 7.71 0.02 3.85
C THR A 43 7.36 1.18 2.95
N LEU A 44 6.11 1.25 2.45
CA LEU A 44 5.66 2.32 1.56
C LEU A 44 5.75 3.71 2.22
N LEU A 45 5.43 3.83 3.50
CA LEU A 45 5.58 5.10 4.23
C LEU A 45 7.05 5.50 4.41
N SER A 46 7.93 4.53 4.61
CA SER A 46 9.36 4.79 4.77
C SER A 46 9.97 5.22 3.43
N GLU A 47 9.65 4.52 2.35
CA GLU A 47 10.04 4.88 0.98
C GLU A 47 9.51 6.26 0.59
N ALA A 48 8.23 6.54 0.82
CA ALA A 48 7.64 7.85 0.54
C ALA A 48 8.32 8.98 1.32
N ARG A 49 8.71 8.74 2.58
CA ARG A 49 9.44 9.73 3.39
C ARG A 49 10.86 9.96 2.88
N LEU A 50 11.58 8.91 2.50
CA LEU A 50 12.92 9.03 1.92
C LEU A 50 12.87 9.78 0.58
N ILE A 51 11.91 9.46 -0.27
CA ILE A 51 11.66 10.19 -1.52
C ILE A 51 11.33 11.64 -1.21
N GLY A 52 10.42 11.92 -0.27
CA GLY A 52 10.08 13.29 0.13
C GLY A 52 11.27 14.11 0.64
N ASP A 53 12.14 13.51 1.46
CA ASP A 53 13.33 14.17 2.01
C ASP A 53 14.36 14.51 0.91
N THR A 54 14.50 13.61 -0.09
CA THR A 54 15.37 13.85 -1.25
C THR A 54 14.76 14.81 -2.28
N ALA A 55 13.43 14.83 -2.41
CA ALA A 55 12.70 15.71 -3.32
C ALA A 55 12.65 17.16 -2.84
N THR A 56 12.51 17.38 -1.53
CA THR A 56 12.39 18.73 -0.91
C THR A 56 13.47 19.71 -1.37
N PRO A 57 14.79 19.40 -1.31
CA PRO A 57 15.82 20.32 -1.77
C PRO A 57 15.83 20.50 -3.29
N LEU A 58 15.41 19.50 -4.07
CA LEU A 58 15.33 19.61 -5.54
C LEU A 58 14.22 20.58 -5.93
N LEU A 59 13.05 20.45 -5.31
CA LEU A 59 11.88 21.30 -5.54
C LEU A 59 12.09 22.74 -5.02
N ALA A 60 12.84 22.91 -3.94
CA ALA A 60 13.15 24.24 -3.38
C ALA A 60 14.17 25.04 -4.21
N GLN A 61 15.00 24.36 -5.01
CA GLN A 61 15.98 25.01 -5.90
C GLN A 61 15.39 25.42 -7.25
N SER A 62 14.27 24.82 -7.64
CA SER A 62 13.51 25.22 -8.82
C SER A 62 12.66 26.43 -8.47
N ASP A 63 13.05 27.60 -8.95
CA ASP A 63 12.46 28.92 -8.65
C ASP A 63 11.04 29.11 -9.23
N GLY A 64 10.12 28.18 -8.92
CA GLY A 64 8.73 28.16 -9.42
C GLY A 64 8.55 27.69 -10.87
N GLN A 65 9.63 27.46 -11.61
CA GLN A 65 9.62 26.82 -12.94
C GLN A 65 10.16 25.39 -12.84
N VAL A 66 9.32 24.48 -12.35
CA VAL A 66 9.61 23.05 -12.50
C VAL A 66 8.90 22.58 -13.77
N ASP A 67 9.66 22.06 -14.74
CA ASP A 67 9.08 21.45 -15.94
C ASP A 67 8.42 20.12 -15.55
N GLU A 68 7.14 19.94 -15.86
CA GLU A 68 6.35 18.75 -15.53
C GLU A 68 7.00 17.48 -16.13
N LEU A 69 7.58 17.61 -17.32
CA LEU A 69 8.36 16.55 -17.98
C LEU A 69 9.60 16.12 -17.18
N SER A 70 10.20 17.04 -16.41
CA SER A 70 11.37 16.75 -15.56
C SER A 70 10.96 16.03 -14.27
N LEU A 71 9.75 16.27 -13.77
CA LEU A 71 9.20 15.60 -12.60
C LEU A 71 8.69 14.21 -12.91
N ASP A 72 8.10 14.00 -14.09
CA ASP A 72 7.77 12.65 -14.60
C ASP A 72 9.01 11.77 -14.68
N ALA A 73 10.14 12.31 -15.16
CA ALA A 73 11.40 11.57 -15.22
C ALA A 73 11.94 11.21 -13.82
N LEU A 74 11.82 12.12 -12.84
CA LEU A 74 12.18 11.86 -11.45
C LEU A 74 11.27 10.80 -10.81
N ALA A 75 9.96 10.91 -11.02
CA ALA A 75 8.98 9.94 -10.55
C ALA A 75 9.26 8.53 -11.11
N ARG A 76 9.61 8.42 -12.41
CA ARG A 76 10.06 7.16 -13.03
C ARG A 76 11.34 6.62 -12.39
N GLY A 77 12.33 7.48 -12.13
CA GLY A 77 13.58 7.06 -11.48
C GLY A 77 13.37 6.53 -10.05
N TRP A 78 12.47 7.15 -9.28
CA TRP A 78 12.12 6.62 -7.95
C TRP A 78 11.26 5.37 -8.02
N ALA A 79 10.33 5.29 -8.98
CA ALA A 79 9.52 4.10 -9.23
C ALA A 79 10.37 2.86 -9.51
N ASP A 80 11.40 3.01 -10.35
CA ASP A 80 12.37 1.93 -10.64
C ASP A 80 13.17 1.50 -9.39
N LEU A 81 13.41 2.43 -8.45
CA LEU A 81 14.18 2.15 -7.23
C LEU A 81 13.37 1.35 -6.20
N ILE A 82 12.08 1.67 -6.07
CA ILE A 82 11.19 1.05 -5.06
C ILE A 82 10.31 -0.07 -5.63
N ASP A 83 10.43 -0.37 -6.93
CA ASP A 83 9.55 -1.27 -7.68
C ASP A 83 8.06 -0.94 -7.43
N GLY A 84 7.73 0.35 -7.54
CA GLY A 84 6.44 0.88 -7.15
C GLY A 84 6.00 2.07 -8.01
N ARG A 85 4.74 2.49 -7.85
CA ARG A 85 4.22 3.67 -8.55
C ARG A 85 4.46 4.91 -7.70
N VAL A 86 5.04 5.95 -8.31
CA VAL A 86 5.29 7.23 -7.65
C VAL A 86 4.51 8.33 -8.37
N THR A 87 3.75 9.10 -7.59
CA THR A 87 3.00 10.26 -8.05
C THR A 87 3.37 11.46 -7.18
N ILE A 88 3.77 12.55 -7.81
CA ILE A 88 4.10 13.83 -7.17
C ILE A 88 2.88 14.73 -7.33
N ILE A 89 2.34 15.19 -6.21
CA ILE A 89 1.08 15.94 -6.16
C ILE A 89 1.34 17.29 -5.48
N ALA A 90 0.95 18.39 -6.13
CA ALA A 90 0.99 19.72 -5.57
C ALA A 90 -0.04 19.91 -4.45
N ALA A 91 0.12 20.95 -3.62
CA ALA A 91 -0.76 21.20 -2.47
C ALA A 91 -2.22 21.49 -2.85
N ASP A 92 -2.48 21.89 -4.10
CA ASP A 92 -3.81 22.08 -4.68
C ASP A 92 -4.39 20.79 -5.29
N GLY A 93 -3.68 19.68 -5.18
CA GLY A 93 -4.04 18.35 -5.66
C GLY A 93 -3.75 18.09 -7.13
N VAL A 94 -3.13 19.03 -7.86
CA VAL A 94 -2.70 18.80 -9.23
C VAL A 94 -1.54 17.80 -9.24
N VAL A 95 -1.61 16.81 -10.11
CA VAL A 95 -0.49 15.89 -10.33
C VAL A 95 0.53 16.62 -11.19
N ILE A 96 1.77 16.71 -10.70
CA ILE A 96 2.87 17.42 -11.36
C ILE A 96 4.01 16.48 -11.76
N GLY A 97 3.89 15.19 -11.44
CA GLY A 97 4.85 14.16 -11.77
C GLY A 97 4.26 12.78 -11.58
N GLU A 98 4.46 11.87 -12.52
CA GLU A 98 3.91 10.51 -12.48
C GLU A 98 4.84 9.49 -13.16
N SER A 99 4.98 8.32 -12.54
CA SER A 99 5.85 7.25 -13.05
C SER A 99 5.23 6.45 -14.20
N ASN A 100 3.91 6.23 -14.19
CA ASN A 100 3.27 5.28 -15.13
C ASN A 100 2.65 5.94 -16.37
N ARG A 101 2.26 7.20 -16.28
CA ARG A 101 1.58 7.97 -17.32
C ARG A 101 2.09 9.41 -17.27
N ASP A 102 1.84 10.16 -18.32
CA ASP A 102 2.18 11.58 -18.34
C ASP A 102 1.24 12.33 -17.39
N SER A 103 1.82 13.15 -16.52
CA SER A 103 1.09 13.84 -15.43
C SER A 103 0.05 14.83 -15.95
N ASP A 104 0.27 15.40 -17.15
CA ASP A 104 -0.65 16.30 -17.85
C ASP A 104 -2.01 15.66 -18.20
N THR A 105 -2.07 14.33 -18.27
CA THR A 105 -3.29 13.57 -18.53
C THR A 105 -4.08 13.21 -17.27
N MET A 106 -3.53 13.48 -16.09
CA MET A 106 -4.13 13.08 -14.80
C MET A 106 -5.15 14.12 -14.30
N GLU A 107 -6.26 13.64 -13.75
CA GLU A 107 -7.21 14.49 -13.04
C GLU A 107 -6.63 14.96 -11.69
N ASN A 108 -7.10 16.11 -11.21
CA ASN A 108 -6.73 16.60 -9.88
C ASN A 108 -7.18 15.61 -8.78
N HIS A 109 -6.25 15.26 -7.88
CA HIS A 109 -6.42 14.27 -6.83
C HIS A 109 -6.87 14.84 -5.47
N LEU A 110 -7.11 16.16 -5.35
CA LEU A 110 -7.47 16.83 -4.09
C LEU A 110 -8.69 16.21 -3.37
N ASN A 111 -9.63 15.67 -4.14
CA ASN A 111 -10.86 15.09 -3.59
C ASN A 111 -10.69 13.67 -3.05
N ARG A 112 -9.52 13.05 -3.26
CA ARG A 112 -9.24 11.71 -2.74
C ARG A 112 -9.03 11.78 -1.22
N PRO A 113 -9.69 10.91 -0.43
CA PRO A 113 -9.59 10.94 1.02
C PRO A 113 -8.14 10.81 1.49
N GLU A 114 -7.35 9.95 0.86
CA GLU A 114 -5.94 9.72 1.21
C GLU A 114 -5.06 10.96 0.99
N VAL A 115 -5.35 11.80 -0.02
CA VAL A 115 -4.60 13.04 -0.28
C VAL A 115 -4.96 14.10 0.76
N ARG A 116 -6.24 14.21 1.12
CA ARG A 116 -6.71 15.14 2.16
C ARG A 116 -6.14 14.79 3.53
N ASP A 117 -6.11 13.50 3.86
CA ASP A 117 -5.53 13.01 5.09
C ASP A 117 -4.02 13.28 5.13
N ALA A 118 -3.32 13.08 4.01
CA ALA A 118 -1.89 13.40 3.90
C ALA A 118 -1.60 14.90 4.07
N LEU A 119 -2.41 15.78 3.50
CA LEU A 119 -2.28 17.23 3.66
C LEU A 119 -2.51 17.68 5.11
N ALA A 120 -3.41 17.02 5.84
CA ALA A 120 -3.73 17.37 7.23
C ALA A 120 -2.77 16.72 8.25
N GLY A 121 -2.34 15.48 8.01
CA GLY A 121 -1.63 14.64 8.98
C GLY A 121 -0.24 14.17 8.57
N GLY A 122 0.24 14.55 7.38
CA GLY A 122 1.54 14.14 6.83
C GLY A 122 1.57 12.74 6.21
N SER A 123 0.48 11.97 6.31
CA SER A 123 0.26 10.74 5.54
C SER A 123 -1.24 10.40 5.46
N GLY A 124 -1.64 9.64 4.44
CA GLY A 124 -3.00 9.15 4.25
C GLY A 124 -3.00 7.71 3.72
N SER A 125 -4.16 7.06 3.75
CA SER A 125 -4.33 5.66 3.30
C SER A 125 -5.66 5.41 2.64
#